data_AF-A0A7J6ARS0-F1
#
_entry.id   AF-A0A7J6ARS0-F1
#
_cell.length_a   1.000
_cell.length_b   1.000
_cell.length_c   1.000
_cell.angle_alpha   90.00
_cell.angle_beta   90.00
_cell.angle_gamma   90.00
#
_symmetry.space_group_name_H-M   'P 1'
#
loop_
_entity.id
_entity.type
_entity.pdbx_description
1 polymer ?
#
loop_
_entity_poly.entity_id
_entity_poly.type
_entity_poly.pdbx_seq_one_letter_code
_entity_poly.pdbx_strand_id
1 'polypeptide(L)'
;MMEGKRSDSTEPSCVSMKSDTSMNIITNFRDGVSSPDVRPQKKKSNRNQLDSIFKELEHKVITLIKNELKRFRKLLSPDYPACTEREVEDEEDLHSVREGVLKITLHVLKNMNHTDLAN
;
A
#
# COMPACT_ATOMS: atom_id res chain seq x y z
N MET A 1 23.04 53.12 -27.14
CA MET A 1 24.29 53.09 -27.94
C MET A 1 25.40 52.52 -27.07
N MET A 2 26.10 51.49 -27.59
CA MET A 2 27.44 50.94 -27.24
C MET A 2 27.64 50.37 -25.81
N GLU A 3 27.75 49.03 -25.66
CA GLU A 3 28.98 48.19 -25.72
C GLU A 3 29.83 48.33 -24.44
N GLY A 4 30.35 47.31 -23.74
CA GLY A 4 30.48 45.87 -23.92
C GLY A 4 31.66 45.35 -23.07
N LYS A 5 31.75 44.00 -22.90
CA LYS A 5 32.93 43.16 -22.49
C LYS A 5 33.19 43.03 -20.97
N ARG A 6 33.63 41.90 -20.40
CA ARG A 6 34.04 40.55 -20.85
C ARG A 6 34.04 39.61 -19.62
N SER A 7 33.89 38.30 -19.84
CA SER A 7 33.96 37.22 -18.84
C SER A 7 35.40 36.81 -18.50
N ASP A 8 35.67 36.40 -17.25
CA ASP A 8 36.68 35.41 -16.78
C ASP A 8 36.68 35.45 -15.23
N SER A 9 36.91 34.42 -14.42
CA SER A 9 36.89 32.96 -14.51
C SER A 9 36.86 32.48 -13.05
N THR A 10 36.24 31.32 -12.83
CA THR A 10 36.30 30.41 -11.67
C THR A 10 37.45 30.56 -10.69
N GLU A 11 37.14 30.76 -9.40
CA GLU A 11 37.48 29.81 -8.32
C GLU A 11 36.81 30.22 -6.99
N PRO A 12 36.00 29.35 -6.35
CA PRO A 12 35.65 29.53 -4.95
C PRO A 12 36.88 29.19 -4.12
N SER A 13 37.42 30.19 -3.42
CA SER A 13 38.48 30.00 -2.42
C SER A 13 37.98 29.04 -1.32
N CYS A 14 38.40 27.79 -1.38
CA CYS A 14 38.27 26.80 -0.32
C CYS A 14 39.16 27.20 0.86
N VAL A 15 38.62 28.03 1.75
CA VAL A 15 39.21 28.29 3.07
C VAL A 15 38.42 27.58 4.15
N SER A 16 39.19 26.84 4.94
CA SER A 16 38.80 25.75 5.82
C SER A 16 37.93 26.13 7.01
N MET A 17 37.10 25.15 7.39
CA MET A 17 36.30 25.11 8.61
C MET A 17 37.18 25.22 9.87
N LYS A 18 36.84 26.16 10.76
CA LYS A 18 37.27 26.14 12.16
C LYS A 18 36.01 25.96 13.02
N SER A 19 35.90 24.80 13.67
CA SER A 19 34.90 24.55 14.71
C SER A 19 35.62 24.51 16.06
N ASP A 20 35.65 25.66 16.74
CA ASP A 20 36.17 25.80 18.11
C ASP A 20 35.10 25.42 19.13
N THR A 21 34.67 24.16 19.12
CA THR A 21 33.78 23.62 20.17
C THR A 21 34.07 22.14 20.39
N SER A 22 35.27 21.89 20.89
CA SER A 22 35.58 20.73 21.73
C SER A 22 34.65 20.77 22.94
N MET A 23 33.56 20.00 22.87
CA MET A 23 32.71 19.73 24.02
C MET A 23 33.04 18.33 24.53
N ASN A 24 33.81 18.29 25.62
CA ASN A 24 33.92 17.21 26.62
C ASN A 24 33.25 15.87 26.26
N ILE A 25 33.94 15.02 25.51
CA ILE A 25 33.67 13.57 25.53
C ILE A 25 35.00 12.88 25.79
N ILE A 26 35.24 12.55 27.06
CA ILE A 26 36.25 11.58 27.44
C ILE A 26 35.70 10.21 27.01
N THR A 27 36.17 9.69 25.88
CA THR A 27 35.99 8.28 25.52
C THR A 27 37.35 7.65 25.30
N ASN A 28 37.75 6.82 26.27
CA ASN A 28 39.01 6.09 26.30
C ASN A 28 39.20 5.29 25.00
N PHE A 29 40.29 5.57 24.29
CA PHE A 29 40.71 4.80 23.12
C PHE A 29 41.22 3.43 23.60
N ARG A 30 40.57 2.34 23.20
CA ARG A 30 41.09 0.99 23.38
C ARG A 30 41.32 0.39 21.99
N ASP A 31 42.58 0.37 21.58
CA ASP A 31 43.03 -0.35 20.39
C ASP A 31 42.72 -1.85 20.55
N GLY A 32 41.93 -2.41 19.65
CA GLY A 32 41.69 -3.85 19.62
C GLY A 32 40.49 -4.27 18.79
N VAL A 33 40.80 -4.92 17.66
CA VAL A 33 39.95 -5.67 16.71
C VAL A 33 38.91 -4.91 15.89
N SER A 34 39.29 -4.69 14.63
CA SER A 34 38.36 -4.57 13.50
C SER A 34 37.36 -5.73 13.52
N SER A 35 36.07 -5.40 13.60
CA SER A 35 34.98 -6.34 13.37
C SER A 35 34.10 -5.80 12.25
N PRO A 36 34.14 -6.38 11.05
CA PRO A 36 33.11 -6.15 10.06
C PRO A 36 32.08 -7.28 10.20
N ASP A 37 31.13 -7.14 11.13
CA ASP A 37 29.89 -7.92 11.01
C ASP A 37 28.67 -7.06 11.32
N VAL A 38 28.47 -6.04 10.49
CA VAL A 38 27.14 -5.47 10.30
C VAL A 38 26.44 -6.29 9.21
N ARG A 39 26.07 -7.54 9.52
CA ARG A 39 25.02 -8.23 8.75
C ARG A 39 23.69 -7.51 8.99
N PRO A 40 23.00 -7.03 7.94
CA PRO A 40 21.61 -6.62 8.10
C PRO A 40 20.71 -7.86 8.16
N GLN A 41 20.71 -8.56 9.30
CA GLN A 41 19.74 -9.62 9.63
C GLN A 41 18.38 -9.01 10.00
N LYS A 42 17.77 -8.24 9.07
CA LYS A 42 16.42 -7.66 9.26
C LYS A 42 15.46 -7.86 8.09
N LYS A 43 15.82 -8.65 7.08
CA LYS A 43 14.97 -8.87 5.89
C LYS A 43 13.97 -10.03 6.01
N LYS A 44 14.16 -10.99 6.92
CA LYS A 44 13.29 -12.17 7.03
C LYS A 44 11.97 -11.91 7.79
N SER A 45 11.98 -11.06 8.81
CA SER A 45 10.78 -10.80 9.64
C SER A 45 9.66 -10.11 8.87
N ASN A 46 9.99 -9.12 8.02
CA ASN A 46 8.99 -8.34 7.29
C ASN A 46 8.29 -9.17 6.20
N ARG A 47 8.98 -10.15 5.60
CA ARG A 47 8.39 -11.00 4.55
C ARG A 47 7.29 -11.91 5.13
N ASN A 48 7.58 -12.56 6.25
CA ASN A 48 6.60 -13.42 6.94
C ASN A 48 5.38 -12.62 7.45
N GLN A 49 5.59 -11.37 7.86
CA GLN A 49 4.51 -10.47 8.27
C GLN A 49 3.59 -10.11 7.09
N LEU A 50 4.15 -9.76 5.94
CA LEU A 50 3.37 -9.48 4.73
C LEU A 50 2.57 -10.71 4.29
N ASP A 51 3.20 -11.90 4.28
CA ASP A 51 2.51 -13.14 3.92
C ASP A 51 1.31 -13.42 4.86
N SER A 52 1.47 -13.17 6.17
CA SER A 52 0.38 -13.31 7.14
C SER A 52 -0.74 -12.31 6.90
N ILE A 53 -0.42 -11.05 6.59
CA ILE A 53 -1.40 -10.00 6.31
C ILE A 53 -2.21 -10.35 5.05
N PHE A 54 -1.53 -10.73 3.96
CA PHE A 54 -2.21 -11.08 2.71
C PHE A 54 -3.07 -12.34 2.87
N LYS A 55 -2.64 -13.31 3.67
CA LYS A 55 -3.45 -14.50 3.98
C LYS A 55 -4.74 -14.16 4.72
N GLU A 56 -4.67 -13.25 5.70
CA GLU A 56 -5.87 -12.78 6.41
C GLU A 56 -6.78 -11.97 5.47
N LEU A 57 -6.20 -11.09 4.66
CA LEU A 57 -6.92 -10.29 3.68
C LEU A 57 -7.65 -11.16 2.66
N GLU A 58 -6.97 -12.17 2.10
CA GLU A 58 -7.55 -13.13 1.16
C GLU A 58 -8.79 -13.81 1.77
N HIS A 59 -8.68 -14.28 3.02
CA HIS A 59 -9.80 -14.92 3.70
C HIS A 59 -10.99 -13.96 3.89
N LYS A 60 -10.74 -12.70 4.28
CA LYS A 60 -11.78 -11.67 4.44
C LYS A 60 -12.43 -11.32 3.10
N VAL A 61 -11.65 -11.12 2.04
CA VAL A 61 -12.16 -10.81 0.70
C VAL A 61 -13.00 -11.96 0.14
N ILE A 62 -12.53 -13.21 0.26
CA ILE A 62 -13.30 -14.39 -0.14
C ILE A 62 -14.62 -14.45 0.61
N THR A 63 -14.62 -14.16 1.91
CA THR A 63 -15.84 -14.16 2.74
C THR A 63 -16.82 -13.07 2.28
N LEU A 64 -16.34 -11.85 2.06
CA LEU A 64 -17.15 -10.73 1.54
C LEU A 64 -17.78 -11.07 0.19
N ILE A 65 -16.98 -11.53 -0.77
CA ILE A 65 -17.47 -11.91 -2.10
C ILE A 65 -18.49 -13.04 -1.98
N LYS A 66 -18.25 -14.07 -1.15
CA LYS A 66 -19.21 -15.16 -0.94
C LYS A 66 -20.55 -14.67 -0.38
N ASN A 67 -20.54 -13.70 0.53
CA ASN A 67 -21.76 -13.16 1.11
C ASN A 67 -22.55 -12.36 0.08
N GLU A 68 -21.90 -11.46 -0.66
CA GLU A 68 -22.53 -10.68 -1.72
C GLU A 68 -23.07 -11.57 -2.86
N LEU A 69 -22.32 -12.59 -3.29
CA LEU A 69 -22.81 -13.54 -4.31
C LEU A 69 -24.05 -14.30 -3.85
N LYS A 70 -24.15 -14.66 -2.55
CA LYS A 70 -25.37 -15.25 -2.00
C LYS A 70 -26.53 -14.25 -2.03
N ARG A 71 -26.28 -12.97 -1.73
CA ARG A 71 -27.27 -11.90 -1.80
C ARG A 71 -27.77 -11.69 -3.23
N PHE A 72 -26.87 -11.55 -4.21
CA PHE A 72 -27.23 -11.44 -5.63
C PHE A 72 -28.05 -12.65 -6.09
N ARG A 73 -27.64 -13.87 -5.73
CA ARG A 73 -28.41 -15.08 -6.05
C ARG A 73 -29.82 -15.06 -5.45
N LYS A 74 -29.98 -14.58 -4.21
CA LYS A 74 -31.29 -14.42 -3.57
C LYS A 74 -32.14 -13.39 -4.32
N LEU A 75 -31.58 -12.23 -4.67
CA LEU A 75 -32.27 -11.17 -5.41
C LEU A 75 -32.73 -11.62 -6.80
N LEU A 76 -31.99 -12.52 -7.44
CA LEU A 76 -32.35 -13.12 -8.72
C LEU A 76 -33.39 -14.26 -8.58
N SER A 77 -33.72 -14.68 -7.36
CA SER A 77 -34.68 -15.75 -7.13
C SER A 77 -36.10 -15.22 -7.32
N PRO A 78 -36.96 -15.88 -8.12
CA PRO A 78 -38.35 -15.45 -8.33
C PRO A 78 -39.20 -15.49 -7.05
N ASP A 79 -38.80 -16.32 -6.08
CA ASP A 79 -39.45 -16.45 -4.77
C ASP A 79 -38.93 -15.44 -3.73
N TYR A 80 -38.08 -14.48 -4.11
CA TYR A 80 -37.58 -13.47 -3.18
C TYR A 80 -38.71 -12.48 -2.87
N PRO A 81 -39.17 -12.37 -1.61
CA PRO A 81 -40.15 -11.36 -1.26
C PRO A 81 -39.55 -9.99 -1.55
N ALA A 82 -40.17 -9.24 -2.48
CA ALA A 82 -39.70 -7.95 -2.98
C ALA A 82 -39.52 -6.84 -1.91
N CYS A 83 -39.70 -7.18 -0.63
CA CYS A 83 -39.74 -6.26 0.51
C CYS A 83 -39.00 -6.78 1.76
N THR A 84 -38.08 -7.75 1.65
CA THR A 84 -37.26 -8.19 2.81
C THR A 84 -35.94 -7.44 2.99
N GLU A 85 -35.56 -6.56 2.07
CA GLU A 85 -34.29 -5.82 2.15
C GLU A 85 -34.47 -4.42 2.75
N ARG A 86 -34.99 -4.38 3.98
CA ARG A 86 -34.58 -3.35 4.95
C ARG A 86 -33.74 -4.04 6.03
N GLU A 87 -32.75 -4.81 5.58
CA GLU A 87 -31.63 -5.12 6.46
C GLU A 87 -30.86 -3.80 6.59
N VAL A 88 -30.87 -3.29 7.80
CA VAL A 88 -30.39 -1.99 8.22
C VAL A 88 -28.87 -1.95 8.04
N GLU A 89 -28.39 -1.70 6.83
CA GLU A 89 -26.98 -1.44 6.53
C GLU A 89 -26.90 -0.06 5.84
N ASP A 90 -27.33 0.97 6.57
CA ASP A 90 -26.99 2.37 6.31
C ASP A 90 -25.52 2.65 6.69
N GLU A 91 -24.61 1.73 6.34
CA GLU A 91 -23.18 2.01 6.30
C GLU A 91 -22.85 2.32 4.84
N GLU A 92 -22.72 3.62 4.51
CA GLU A 92 -22.31 4.10 3.19
C GLU A 92 -21.06 3.35 2.67
N ASP A 93 -20.20 2.92 3.59
CA ASP A 93 -19.01 2.10 3.33
C ASP A 93 -19.35 0.78 2.62
N LEU A 94 -20.46 0.12 2.97
CA LEU A 94 -20.84 -1.16 2.40
C LEU A 94 -21.46 -1.02 1.00
N HIS A 95 -22.07 0.12 0.68
CA HIS A 95 -22.60 0.38 -0.66
C HIS A 95 -21.49 0.30 -1.72
N SER A 96 -20.35 0.94 -1.45
CA SER A 96 -19.19 0.94 -2.35
C SER A 96 -18.59 -0.46 -2.54
N VAL A 97 -18.55 -1.24 -1.46
CA VAL A 97 -18.08 -2.64 -1.48
C VAL A 97 -19.00 -3.49 -2.35
N ARG A 98 -20.33 -3.40 -2.14
CA ARG A 98 -21.33 -4.13 -2.93
C ARG A 98 -21.23 -3.81 -4.41
N GLU A 99 -21.11 -2.52 -4.76
CA GLU A 99 -20.93 -2.09 -6.16
C GLU A 99 -19.63 -2.67 -6.75
N GLY A 100 -18.52 -2.66 -5.99
CA GLY A 100 -17.27 -3.26 -6.40
C GLY A 100 -17.38 -4.76 -6.67
N VAL A 101 -18.02 -5.50 -5.76
CA VAL A 101 -18.25 -6.95 -5.94
C VAL A 101 -19.17 -7.23 -7.12
N LEU A 102 -20.20 -6.41 -7.35
CA LEU A 102 -21.05 -6.52 -8.53
C LEU A 102 -20.26 -6.34 -9.83
N LYS A 103 -19.41 -5.31 -9.93
CA LYS A 103 -18.55 -5.09 -11.10
C LYS A 103 -17.62 -6.28 -11.39
N ILE A 104 -16.99 -6.83 -10.35
CA ILE A 104 -16.15 -8.03 -10.47
C ILE A 104 -16.99 -9.21 -10.95
N THR A 105 -18.17 -9.42 -10.36
CA THR A 105 -19.07 -10.52 -10.71
C THR A 105 -19.51 -10.45 -12.18
N LEU A 106 -19.96 -9.28 -12.64
CA LEU A 106 -20.36 -9.05 -14.04
C LEU A 106 -19.20 -9.30 -14.99
N HIS A 107 -17.98 -8.87 -14.64
CA HIS A 107 -16.79 -9.14 -15.46
C HIS A 107 -16.50 -10.63 -15.57
N VAL A 108 -16.55 -11.37 -14.46
CA VAL A 108 -16.33 -12.82 -14.44
C VAL A 108 -17.41 -13.55 -15.25
N LEU A 109 -18.68 -13.17 -15.10
CA LEU A 109 -19.79 -13.76 -15.87
C LEU A 109 -19.62 -13.58 -17.38
N LYS A 110 -19.18 -12.38 -17.82
CA LYS A 110 -18.86 -12.12 -19.23
C LYS A 110 -17.73 -13.03 -19.72
N ASN A 111 -16.69 -13.22 -18.92
CA ASN A 111 -15.58 -14.13 -19.24
C ASN A 111 -15.99 -15.62 -19.22
N MET A 112 -17.09 -15.96 -18.55
CA MET A 112 -17.70 -17.30 -18.55
C MET A 112 -18.72 -17.51 -19.68
N ASN A 113 -18.90 -16.54 -20.58
CA ASN A 113 -19.94 -16.52 -21.63
C ASN A 113 -21.39 -16.52 -21.11
N HIS A 114 -21.61 -16.11 -19.86
CA HIS A 114 -22.93 -15.88 -19.27
C HIS A 114 -23.35 -14.40 -19.42
N THR A 115 -23.38 -13.92 -20.66
CA THR A 115 -23.66 -12.51 -20.96
C THR A 115 -25.10 -12.11 -20.67
N ASP A 116 -26.03 -13.07 -20.70
CA ASP A 116 -27.43 -12.91 -20.32
C ASP A 116 -27.61 -12.54 -18.85
N LEU A 117 -26.79 -13.12 -17.96
CA LEU A 117 -26.79 -12.80 -16.53
C LEU A 117 -26.01 -11.52 -16.21
N ALA A 118 -25.17 -11.04 -17.13
CA ALA A 118 -24.26 -9.92 -16.93
C ALA A 118 -24.73 -8.61 -17.61
N ASN A 119 -25.98 -8.56 -18.04
CA ASN A 119 -26.59 -7.47 -18.82
C ASN A 119 -27.49 -6.57 -17.97
#